data_AF-A0AAU6HZQ6-F1
#
_entry.id   AF-A0AAU6HZQ6-F1
#
_cell.length_a   1.000
_cell.length_b   1.000
_cell.length_c   1.000
_cell.angle_alpha   90.00
_cell.angle_beta   90.00
_cell.angle_gamma   90.00
#
_symmetry.space_group_name_H-M   'P 1'
#
loop_
_entity.id
_entity.type
_entity.pdbx_description
1 polymer ?
#
loop_
_entity_poly.entity_id
_entity_poly.type
_entity_poly.pdbx_seq_one_letter_code
_entity_poly.pdbx_strand_id
1 'polypeptide(L)'
;MTTTPAQHAAVIADALAAVVRHRTKPGPARNALEHITDLLDIAVLAFVDSEQFADPASTAATDVPVDAALALQDAETLASDNPQTGLPRGFTAVVLAPVTGRAPELPAPVDPAPAQLAQQQTTLRSRLALVEEWLLDTEHPEATADYVATSLTLRTKLAHLATAVDNRRPANQR
;
A
#
# COMPACT_ATOMS: atom_id res chain seq x y z
N MET A 1 10.17 -9.78 -21.78
CA MET A 1 8.79 -9.33 -22.06
C MET A 1 8.50 -8.22 -21.08
N THR A 2 8.14 -7.03 -21.55
CA THR A 2 7.79 -5.89 -20.69
C THR A 2 6.39 -6.13 -20.13
N THR A 3 6.23 -6.10 -18.80
CA THR A 3 4.91 -6.22 -18.16
C THR A 3 4.10 -4.94 -18.40
N THR A 4 2.80 -5.08 -18.64
CA THR A 4 1.91 -3.91 -18.76
C THR A 4 1.68 -3.28 -17.38
N PRO A 5 1.27 -2.00 -17.30
CA PRO A 5 0.95 -1.36 -16.02
C PRO A 5 -0.09 -2.13 -15.18
N ALA A 6 -1.14 -2.67 -15.81
CA ALA A 6 -2.16 -3.44 -15.10
C ALA A 6 -1.60 -4.80 -14.61
N GLN A 7 -0.79 -5.49 -15.42
CA GLN A 7 -0.10 -6.71 -14.97
C GLN A 7 0.84 -6.41 -13.79
N HIS A 8 1.56 -5.29 -13.83
CA HIS A 8 2.44 -4.92 -12.73
C HIS A 8 1.64 -4.59 -11.46
N ALA A 9 0.53 -3.87 -11.58
CA ALA A 9 -0.39 -3.64 -10.46
C ALA A 9 -0.94 -4.95 -9.87
N ALA A 10 -1.29 -5.93 -10.70
CA ALA A 10 -1.71 -7.25 -10.25
C ALA A 10 -0.60 -7.97 -9.46
N VAL A 11 0.66 -7.90 -9.91
CA VAL A 11 1.80 -8.48 -9.18
C VAL A 11 2.00 -7.80 -7.82
N ILE A 12 1.87 -6.47 -7.74
CA ILE A 12 1.96 -5.75 -6.48
C ILE A 12 0.80 -6.11 -5.54
N ALA A 13 -0.43 -6.23 -6.06
CA ALA A 13 -1.60 -6.63 -5.29
C ALA A 13 -1.46 -8.04 -4.71
N ASP A 14 -1.00 -9.01 -5.52
CA ASP A 14 -0.75 -10.39 -5.07
C ASP A 14 0.35 -10.45 -4.00
N ALA A 15 1.46 -9.73 -4.23
CA ALA A 15 2.52 -9.59 -3.24
C ALA A 15 2.01 -8.98 -1.92
N LEU A 16 1.14 -7.96 -1.99
CA LEU A 16 0.53 -7.35 -0.82
C LEU A 16 -0.40 -8.32 -0.10
N ALA A 17 -1.22 -9.07 -0.84
CA ALA A 17 -2.09 -10.10 -0.29
C ALA A 17 -1.26 -11.16 0.45
N ALA A 18 -0.16 -11.63 -0.14
CA ALA A 18 0.75 -12.58 0.51
C ALA A 18 1.34 -12.02 1.82
N VAL A 19 1.80 -10.77 1.82
CA VAL A 19 2.30 -10.11 3.04
C VAL A 19 1.22 -9.99 4.12
N VAL A 20 -0.02 -9.67 3.75
CA VAL A 20 -1.17 -9.59 4.68
C VAL A 20 -1.53 -10.97 5.23
N ARG A 21 -1.59 -12.01 4.38
CA ARG A 21 -1.81 -13.41 4.81
C ARG A 21 -0.78 -13.84 5.85
N HIS A 22 0.50 -13.56 5.63
CA HIS A 22 1.56 -13.90 6.58
C HIS A 22 1.43 -13.19 7.95
N ARG A 23 0.72 -12.06 8.01
CA ARG A 23 0.42 -11.34 9.26
C ARG A 23 -0.83 -11.87 9.97
N THR A 24 -1.62 -12.69 9.29
CA THR A 24 -2.86 -13.25 9.84
C THR A 24 -2.52 -14.27 10.93
N LYS A 25 -2.63 -13.83 12.18
CA LYS A 25 -2.48 -14.67 13.37
C LYS A 25 -3.83 -14.86 14.05
N PRO A 26 -4.03 -15.95 14.81
CA PRO A 26 -5.20 -16.08 15.68
C PRO A 26 -5.32 -14.85 16.58
N GLY A 27 -6.45 -14.16 16.52
CA GLY A 27 -6.66 -12.91 17.25
C GLY A 27 -7.82 -12.08 16.73
N PRO A 28 -8.11 -10.93 17.35
CA PRO A 28 -9.29 -10.11 17.04
C PRO A 28 -9.26 -9.49 15.63
N ALA A 29 -8.08 -9.41 15.00
CA ALA A 29 -7.92 -8.85 13.66
C ALA A 29 -8.09 -9.90 12.55
N ARG A 30 -8.18 -11.19 12.88
CA ARG A 30 -8.08 -12.29 11.91
C ARG A 30 -9.06 -12.16 10.76
N ASN A 31 -10.36 -12.04 11.06
CA ASN A 31 -11.40 -11.99 10.04
C ASN A 31 -11.24 -10.76 9.12
N ALA A 32 -10.80 -9.63 9.68
CA ALA A 32 -10.55 -8.43 8.90
C ALA A 32 -9.34 -8.62 7.95
N LEU A 33 -8.26 -9.24 8.42
CA LEU A 33 -7.07 -9.52 7.58
C LEU A 33 -7.37 -10.56 6.49
N GLU A 34 -8.18 -11.59 6.80
CA GLU A 34 -8.65 -12.57 5.81
C GLU A 34 -9.50 -11.87 4.73
N HIS A 35 -10.48 -11.04 5.12
CA HIS A 35 -11.32 -10.32 4.16
C HIS A 35 -10.53 -9.26 3.35
N ILE A 36 -9.56 -8.56 3.95
CA ILE A 36 -8.65 -7.67 3.20
C ILE A 36 -7.86 -8.47 2.16
N THR A 37 -7.44 -9.68 2.50
CA THR A 37 -6.75 -10.55 1.54
C THR A 37 -7.67 -10.91 0.37
N ASP A 38 -8.92 -11.30 0.64
CA ASP A 38 -9.88 -11.63 -0.40
C ASP A 38 -10.15 -10.43 -1.34
N LEU A 39 -10.22 -9.22 -0.79
CA LEU A 39 -10.36 -7.98 -1.57
C LEU A 39 -9.13 -7.70 -2.45
N LEU A 40 -7.92 -7.98 -1.95
CA LEU A 40 -6.71 -7.86 -2.76
C LEU A 40 -6.69 -8.90 -3.89
N ASP A 41 -7.16 -10.12 -3.64
CA ASP A 41 -7.28 -11.17 -4.67
C ASP A 41 -8.32 -10.79 -5.74
N ILE A 42 -9.43 -10.15 -5.35
CA ILE A 42 -10.40 -9.57 -6.30
C ILE A 42 -9.72 -8.49 -7.16
N ALA A 43 -8.91 -7.61 -6.57
CA ALA A 43 -8.19 -6.59 -7.33
C ALA A 43 -7.20 -7.21 -8.33
N VAL A 44 -6.48 -8.28 -7.94
CA VAL A 44 -5.59 -9.04 -8.85
C VAL A 44 -6.38 -9.54 -10.06
N LEU A 45 -7.52 -10.20 -9.84
CA LEU A 45 -8.35 -10.74 -10.91
C LEU A 45 -8.84 -9.62 -11.84
N ALA A 46 -9.33 -8.51 -11.28
CA ALA A 46 -9.82 -7.38 -12.07
C ALA A 46 -8.72 -6.76 -12.95
N PHE A 47 -7.49 -6.62 -12.45
CA PHE A 47 -6.36 -6.16 -13.27
C PHE A 47 -6.00 -7.16 -14.38
N VAL A 48 -5.96 -8.46 -14.08
CA VAL A 48 -5.67 -9.51 -15.08
C VAL A 48 -6.75 -9.58 -16.16
N ASP A 49 -8.02 -9.46 -15.79
CA ASP A 49 -9.14 -9.52 -16.74
C ASP A 49 -9.21 -8.26 -17.61
N SER A 50 -8.89 -7.09 -17.08
CA SER A 50 -8.92 -5.83 -17.84
C SER A 50 -8.01 -5.85 -19.08
N GLU A 51 -6.90 -6.58 -19.01
CA GLU A 51 -5.97 -6.76 -20.12
C GLU A 51 -6.51 -7.68 -21.22
N GLN A 52 -7.34 -8.68 -20.86
CA GLN A 52 -7.92 -9.61 -21.83
C GLN A 52 -8.95 -8.93 -22.74
N PHE A 53 -9.59 -7.88 -22.24
CA PHE A 53 -10.64 -7.14 -22.95
C PHE A 53 -10.19 -5.75 -23.41
N ALA A 54 -8.90 -5.40 -23.22
CA ALA A 54 -8.35 -4.14 -23.69
C ALA A 54 -8.39 -4.08 -25.23
N ASP A 55 -9.13 -3.11 -25.78
CA ASP A 55 -9.09 -2.81 -27.22
C ASP A 55 -7.69 -2.28 -27.58
N PRO A 56 -6.92 -2.97 -28.45
CA PRO A 56 -5.58 -2.53 -28.83
C PRO A 56 -5.58 -1.18 -29.59
N ALA A 57 -6.74 -0.70 -30.05
CA ALA A 57 -6.89 0.62 -30.67
C ALA A 57 -7.24 1.73 -29.65
N SER A 58 -7.56 1.38 -28.40
CA SER A 58 -7.91 2.32 -27.35
C SER A 58 -6.67 2.75 -26.56
N THR A 59 -6.35 4.04 -26.58
CA THR A 59 -5.31 4.62 -25.71
C THR A 59 -5.76 4.77 -24.26
N ALA A 60 -6.96 4.28 -23.89
CA ALA A 60 -7.51 4.33 -22.54
C ALA A 60 -7.00 3.21 -21.61
N ALA A 61 -5.99 2.42 -22.02
CA ALA A 61 -5.36 1.35 -21.25
C ALA A 61 -4.62 1.82 -19.96
N THR A 62 -4.91 3.02 -19.48
CA THR A 62 -4.35 3.65 -18.27
C THR A 62 -5.39 3.79 -17.15
N ASP A 63 -6.62 3.33 -17.38
CA ASP A 63 -7.70 3.41 -16.39
C ASP A 63 -7.64 2.21 -15.43
N VAL A 64 -7.73 2.50 -14.13
CA VAL A 64 -7.86 1.48 -13.10
C VAL A 64 -9.22 0.78 -13.28
N PRO A 65 -9.27 -0.56 -13.39
CA PRO A 65 -10.54 -1.28 -13.48
C PRO A 65 -11.44 -0.93 -12.29
N VAL A 66 -12.72 -0.68 -12.54
CA VAL A 66 -13.67 -0.26 -11.49
C VAL A 66 -13.70 -1.25 -10.33
N ASP A 67 -13.72 -2.55 -10.64
CA ASP A 67 -13.73 -3.60 -9.62
C ASP A 67 -12.44 -3.62 -8.79
N ALA A 68 -11.28 -3.35 -9.41
CA ALA A 68 -10.01 -3.21 -8.68
C ALA A 68 -10.04 -1.98 -7.77
N ALA A 69 -10.52 -0.84 -8.27
CA ALA A 69 -10.60 0.39 -7.48
C ALA A 69 -11.53 0.22 -6.25
N LEU A 70 -12.69 -0.40 -6.44
CA LEU A 70 -13.63 -0.69 -5.35
C LEU A 70 -13.04 -1.66 -4.33
N ALA A 71 -12.43 -2.75 -4.76
CA ALA A 71 -11.85 -3.74 -3.85
C ALA A 71 -10.70 -3.14 -3.01
N LEU A 72 -9.83 -2.31 -3.62
CA LEU A 72 -8.77 -1.60 -2.89
C LEU A 72 -9.34 -0.58 -1.91
N GLN A 73 -10.40 0.15 -2.28
CA GLN A 73 -11.09 1.09 -1.40
C GLN A 73 -11.76 0.40 -0.20
N ASP A 74 -12.42 -0.73 -0.44
CA ASP A 74 -13.05 -1.54 0.60
C ASP A 74 -12.00 -2.12 1.56
N ALA A 75 -10.84 -2.51 1.03
CA ALA A 75 -9.72 -2.98 1.84
C ALA A 75 -9.15 -1.87 2.76
N GLU A 76 -9.00 -0.65 2.25
CA GLU A 76 -8.63 0.53 3.06
C GLU A 76 -9.65 0.85 4.14
N THR A 77 -10.95 0.83 3.78
CA THR A 77 -12.05 1.10 4.70
C THR A 77 -12.06 0.07 5.82
N LEU A 78 -11.97 -1.21 5.47
CA LEU A 78 -11.96 -2.30 6.43
C LEU A 78 -10.73 -2.25 7.36
N ALA A 79 -9.56 -1.91 6.84
CA ALA A 79 -8.36 -1.70 7.65
C ALA A 79 -8.53 -0.53 8.62
N SER A 80 -9.14 0.57 8.17
CA SER A 80 -9.41 1.76 8.98
C SER A 80 -10.41 1.48 10.12
N ASP A 81 -11.46 0.71 9.82
CA ASP A 81 -12.48 0.30 10.81
C ASP A 81 -11.93 -0.73 11.82
N ASN A 82 -10.81 -1.37 11.49
CA ASN A 82 -10.18 -2.42 12.29
C ASN A 82 -8.72 -2.08 12.59
N PRO A 83 -8.43 -1.09 13.47
CA PRO A 83 -7.06 -0.65 13.76
C PRO A 83 -6.15 -1.77 14.29
N GLN A 84 -6.73 -2.81 14.89
CA GLN A 84 -6.03 -4.03 15.32
C GLN A 84 -5.36 -4.81 14.17
N THR A 85 -5.70 -4.54 12.90
CA THR A 85 -5.00 -5.08 11.73
C THR A 85 -3.55 -4.59 11.65
N GLY A 86 -3.25 -3.42 12.22
CA GLY A 86 -1.92 -2.79 12.16
C GLY A 86 -1.51 -2.37 10.76
N LEU A 87 -2.43 -2.35 9.80
CA LEU A 87 -2.19 -1.85 8.46
C LEU A 87 -2.22 -0.31 8.47
N PRO A 88 -1.21 0.36 7.91
CA PRO A 88 -1.18 1.81 7.84
C PRO A 88 -2.19 2.30 6.80
N ARG A 89 -2.68 3.53 6.97
CA ARG A 89 -3.52 4.20 5.98
C ARG A 89 -2.79 4.29 4.63
N GLY A 90 -3.52 4.04 3.53
CA GLY A 90 -2.98 4.12 2.18
C GLY A 90 -2.01 2.99 1.87
N PHE A 91 -2.16 1.82 2.51
CA PHE A 91 -1.32 0.65 2.24
C PHE A 91 -1.57 0.06 0.85
N THR A 92 -2.75 0.27 0.27
CA THR A 92 -3.12 -0.18 -1.08
C THR A 92 -2.61 0.75 -2.18
N ALA A 93 -2.21 1.99 -1.85
CA ALA A 93 -1.84 3.01 -2.84
C ALA A 93 -0.67 2.57 -3.74
N VAL A 94 0.23 1.71 -3.24
CA VAL A 94 1.33 1.12 -4.02
C VAL A 94 0.84 0.27 -5.20
N VAL A 95 -0.34 -0.34 -5.08
CA VAL A 95 -0.94 -1.18 -6.14
C VAL A 95 -1.33 -0.32 -7.34
N LEU A 96 -1.79 0.92 -7.11
CA LEU A 96 -2.23 1.83 -8.17
C LEU A 96 -1.09 2.58 -8.84
N ALA A 97 0.10 2.55 -8.26
CA ALA A 97 1.23 3.34 -8.72
C ALA A 97 1.63 3.02 -10.19
N PRO A 98 1.70 1.75 -10.63
CA PRO A 98 2.02 1.43 -12.02
C PRO A 98 1.00 1.97 -13.02
N VAL A 99 -0.30 1.85 -12.71
CA VAL A 99 -1.38 2.27 -13.61
C VAL A 99 -1.50 3.79 -13.68
N THR A 100 -1.33 4.47 -12.54
CA THR A 100 -1.43 5.93 -12.48
C THR A 100 -0.14 6.65 -12.91
N GLY A 101 0.98 5.91 -13.02
CA GLY A 101 2.32 6.47 -13.27
C GLY A 101 2.80 7.42 -12.16
N ARG A 102 2.20 7.34 -10.97
CA ARG A 102 2.49 8.23 -9.84
C ARG A 102 2.85 7.41 -8.61
N ALA A 103 3.98 7.76 -8.01
CA ALA A 103 4.32 7.24 -6.70
C ALA A 103 3.22 7.60 -5.67
N PRO A 104 2.91 6.71 -4.72
CA PRO A 104 1.94 6.99 -3.66
C PRO A 104 2.28 8.24 -2.87
N GLU A 105 1.25 8.91 -2.33
CA GLU A 105 1.47 10.02 -1.42
C GLU A 105 2.16 9.53 -0.13
N LEU A 106 3.22 10.24 0.28
CA LEU A 106 3.99 9.92 1.47
C LEU A 106 3.27 10.43 2.73
N PRO A 107 3.14 9.61 3.80
CA PRO A 107 2.42 10.00 5.03
C PRO A 107 2.92 11.31 5.64
N ALA A 108 2.05 12.31 5.78
CA ALA A 108 2.40 13.70 6.12
C ALA A 108 3.44 13.84 7.27
N PRO A 109 4.34 14.84 7.17
CA PRO A 109 5.27 15.15 8.26
C PRO A 109 4.50 15.49 9.55
N VAL A 110 5.08 15.13 10.70
CA VAL A 110 4.40 15.33 11.99
C VAL A 110 5.08 16.49 12.70
N ASP A 111 4.43 17.65 12.67
CA ASP A 111 4.91 18.87 13.30
C ASP A 111 4.05 19.26 14.52
N PRO A 112 4.62 19.92 15.54
CA PRO A 112 6.05 20.05 15.83
C PRO A 112 6.61 18.77 16.49
N ALA A 113 7.78 18.29 16.03
CA ALA A 113 8.50 17.15 16.63
C ALA A 113 9.89 17.56 17.15
N PRO A 114 10.38 16.93 18.24
CA PRO A 114 11.78 17.01 18.67
C PRO A 114 12.75 16.69 17.51
N ALA A 115 13.91 17.36 17.46
CA ALA A 115 14.88 17.24 16.36
C ALA A 115 15.26 15.79 16.01
N GLN A 116 15.44 14.93 17.01
CA GLN A 116 15.75 13.51 16.81
C GLN A 116 14.62 12.74 16.10
N LEU A 117 13.36 13.04 16.43
CA LEU A 117 12.19 12.43 15.78
C LEU A 117 11.98 12.98 14.36
N ALA A 118 12.23 14.27 14.15
CA ALA A 118 12.19 14.88 12.81
C ALA A 118 13.24 14.26 11.87
N GLN A 119 14.46 14.00 12.35
CA GLN A 119 15.50 13.33 11.57
C GLN A 119 15.14 11.87 11.25
N GLN A 120 14.58 11.14 12.23
CA GLN A 120 14.10 9.77 12.02
C GLN A 120 12.96 9.74 10.99
N GLN A 121 12.01 10.66 11.08
CA GLN A 121 10.91 10.78 10.13
C GLN A 121 11.41 11.07 8.71
N THR A 122 12.34 12.01 8.57
CA THR A 122 12.95 12.35 7.28
C THR A 122 13.61 11.11 6.67
N THR A 123 14.42 10.38 7.45
CA THR A 123 15.09 9.16 6.99
C THR A 123 14.10 8.08 6.54
N LEU A 124 13.03 7.87 7.31
CA LEU A 124 11.99 6.88 6.97
C LEU A 124 11.22 7.28 5.71
N ARG A 125 10.87 8.56 5.55
CA ARG A 125 10.20 9.07 4.35
C ARG A 125 11.07 8.94 3.10
N SER A 126 12.36 9.28 3.19
CA SER A 126 13.30 9.11 2.07
C SER A 126 13.45 7.65 1.66
N ARG A 127 13.52 6.73 2.62
CA ARG A 127 13.55 5.28 2.34
C ARG A 127 12.24 4.79 1.72
N LEU A 128 11.10 5.28 2.19
CA LEU A 128 9.79 4.91 1.65
C LEU A 128 9.67 5.36 0.20
N ALA A 129 10.03 6.61 -0.10
CA ALA A 129 10.01 7.15 -1.45
C ALA A 129 10.86 6.29 -2.41
N LEU A 130 12.07 5.92 -1.99
CA LEU A 130 12.97 5.07 -2.79
C LEU A 130 12.38 3.69 -3.07
N VAL A 131 11.80 3.04 -2.06
CA VAL A 131 11.18 1.71 -2.23
C VAL A 131 9.93 1.78 -3.10
N GLU A 132 9.14 2.84 -2.97
CA GLU A 132 7.96 3.06 -3.81
C GLU A 132 8.31 3.41 -5.26
N GLU A 133 9.45 4.06 -5.49
CA GLU A 133 10.03 4.22 -6.82
C GLU A 133 10.49 2.89 -7.41
N TRP A 134 11.16 2.03 -6.63
CA TRP A 134 11.52 0.68 -7.07
C TRP A 134 10.32 -0.22 -7.34
N LEU A 135 9.17 0.01 -6.69
CA LEU A 135 7.93 -0.68 -7.00
C LEU A 135 7.33 -0.28 -8.36
N LEU A 136 7.79 0.82 -8.97
CA LEU A 136 7.43 1.18 -10.35
C LEU A 136 8.34 0.50 -11.37
N ASP A 137 9.48 -0.03 -10.94
CA ASP A 137 10.45 -0.70 -11.80
C ASP A 137 9.96 -2.11 -12.18
N THR A 138 9.66 -2.28 -13.46
CA THR A 138 9.23 -3.57 -14.03
C THR A 138 10.37 -4.54 -14.33
N GLU A 139 11.63 -4.11 -14.21
CA GLU A 139 12.81 -4.92 -14.57
C GLU A 139 13.14 -6.01 -13.55
N HIS A 140 12.65 -5.89 -12.31
CA HIS A 140 12.96 -6.80 -11.19
C HIS A 140 11.71 -7.35 -10.48
N PRO A 141 10.82 -8.07 -11.20
CA PRO A 141 9.56 -8.57 -10.64
C PRO A 141 9.75 -9.57 -9.48
N GLU A 142 10.89 -10.25 -9.40
CA GLU A 142 11.23 -11.14 -8.30
C GLU A 142 11.44 -10.41 -6.96
N ALA A 143 11.78 -9.12 -7.00
CA ALA A 143 11.99 -8.30 -5.81
C ALA A 143 10.71 -7.61 -5.32
N THR A 144 9.61 -7.65 -6.09
CA THR A 144 8.36 -6.95 -5.77
C THR A 144 7.82 -7.33 -4.39
N ALA A 145 7.85 -8.61 -4.00
CA ALA A 145 7.38 -9.05 -2.69
C ALA A 145 8.17 -8.40 -1.53
N ASP A 146 9.50 -8.33 -1.65
CA ASP A 146 10.37 -7.71 -0.65
C ASP A 146 10.15 -6.20 -0.59
N TYR A 147 9.96 -5.54 -1.73
CA TYR A 147 9.67 -4.11 -1.80
C TYR A 147 8.30 -3.78 -1.20
N VAL A 148 7.25 -4.58 -1.48
CA VAL A 148 5.93 -4.41 -0.87
C VAL A 148 6.01 -4.59 0.65
N ALA A 149 6.68 -5.65 1.13
CA ALA A 149 6.86 -5.88 2.55
C ALA A 149 7.62 -4.73 3.24
N THR A 150 8.64 -4.18 2.56
CA THR A 150 9.44 -3.06 3.03
C THR A 150 8.63 -1.76 3.06
N SER A 151 7.88 -1.44 1.99
CA SER A 151 6.99 -0.28 1.93
C SER A 151 5.97 -0.30 3.06
N LEU A 152 5.29 -1.44 3.25
CA LEU A 152 4.30 -1.61 4.30
C LEU A 152 4.93 -1.41 5.70
N THR A 153 6.12 -1.96 5.92
CA THR A 153 6.86 -1.79 7.17
C THR A 153 7.25 -0.33 7.44
N LEU A 154 7.71 0.39 6.42
CA LEU A 154 8.08 1.80 6.52
C LEU A 154 6.86 2.68 6.78
N ARG A 155 5.73 2.44 6.11
CA ARG A 155 4.45 3.11 6.36
C ARG A 155 3.95 2.87 7.79
N THR A 156 4.00 1.64 8.30
CA THR A 156 3.66 1.35 9.70
C THR A 156 4.58 2.08 10.68
N LYS A 157 5.89 2.12 10.42
CA LYS A 157 6.84 2.87 11.28
C LYS A 157 6.56 4.37 11.29
N LEU A 158 6.21 4.96 10.14
CA LEU A 158 5.81 6.36 10.05
C LEU A 158 4.51 6.63 10.81
N ALA A 159 3.51 5.74 10.69
CA ALA A 159 2.25 5.85 11.43
C ALA A 159 2.48 5.79 12.95
N HIS A 160 3.29 4.85 13.45
CA HIS A 160 3.62 4.77 14.87
C HIS A 160 4.38 6.00 15.37
N LEU A 161 5.27 6.57 14.57
CA LEU A 161 5.98 7.80 14.92
C LEU A 161 5.00 8.98 15.03
N ALA A 162 4.03 9.08 14.13
CA ALA A 162 2.97 10.09 14.20
C ALA A 162 2.17 9.98 15.50
N THR A 163 1.68 8.78 15.83
CA THR A 163 0.95 8.54 17.09
C THR A 163 1.81 8.90 18.31
N ALA A 164 3.10 8.55 18.30
CA ALA A 164 4.00 8.84 19.41
C ALA A 164 4.27 10.33 19.61
N VAL A 165 4.25 11.14 18.54
CA VAL A 165 4.35 12.60 18.64
C VAL A 165 3.03 13.19 19.10
N ASP A 166 1.89 12.73 18.58
CA ASP A 166 0.57 13.19 18.99
C ASP A 166 0.30 12.94 20.49
N ASN A 167 0.67 11.77 21.02
CA ASN A 167 0.57 11.45 22.45
C ASN A 167 1.47 12.33 23.34
N ARG A 168 2.52 12.94 22.77
CA ARG A 168 3.42 13.86 23.49
C ARG A 168 2.96 15.32 23.44
N ARG A 169 1.89 15.64 22.70
CA ARG A 169 1.36 17.02 22.68
C ARG A 169 0.74 17.38 24.03
N PRO A 170 0.98 18.59 24.56
CA PRO A 170 0.43 19.03 25.86
C PRO A 170 -1.10 18.96 25.96
N ALA A 171 -1.81 19.08 24.84
CA ALA A 171 -3.27 18.98 24.79
C ALA A 171 -3.79 17.57 25.09
N ASN A 172 -2.97 16.53 24.89
CA ASN A 172 -3.36 15.12 25.01
C ASN A 172 -2.86 14.46 26.31
N GLN A 173 -2.22 15.23 27.21
CA GLN A 173 -1.65 14.76 28.48
C GLN A 173 -2.51 15.10 29.71
N ARG A 174 -3.81 15.36 29.51
CA ARG A 174 -4.75 15.74 30.58
C ARG A 174 -5.59 14.58 31.08
#